data_AF-A0A5M4AV00-F1
#
_entry.id   AF-A0A5M4AV00-F1
#
_cell.length_a   1.000
_cell.length_b   1.000
_cell.length_c   1.000
_cell.angle_alpha   90.00
_cell.angle_beta   90.00
_cell.angle_gamma   90.00
#
_symmetry.space_group_name_H-M   'P 1'
#
loop_
_entity.id
_entity.type
_entity.pdbx_description
1 polymer ?
#
loop_
_entity_poly.entity_id
_entity_poly.type
_entity_poly.pdbx_seq_one_letter_code
_entity_poly.pdbx_strand_id
1 'polypeptide(L)'
;MMTSRNNARLIEQYLHSELSPSEQLLFEARMIAYPELQSEVRLQRKVYRLVRMYHRKKLKEELEAVHQRLFNDPRKMNFRQRIERIFQPE
;
A
#
# COMPACT_ATOMS: atom_id res chain seq x y z
N MET A 1 -24.21 22.27 7.61
CA MET A 1 -23.95 20.83 7.85
C MET A 1 -22.83 20.37 6.93
N MET A 2 -21.71 19.86 7.47
CA MET A 2 -20.74 19.14 6.64
C MET A 2 -21.37 17.81 6.22
N THR A 3 -21.50 17.59 4.92
CA THR A 3 -22.07 16.35 4.37
C THR A 3 -21.01 15.25 4.34
N SER A 4 -21.43 13.99 4.35
CA SER A 4 -20.56 12.80 4.31
C SER A 4 -19.48 12.87 3.21
N ARG A 5 -19.77 13.49 2.05
CA ARG A 5 -18.80 13.69 0.96
C ARG A 5 -17.62 14.61 1.33
N ASN A 6 -17.84 15.65 2.13
CA ASN A 6 -16.76 16.52 2.59
C ASN A 6 -15.84 15.80 3.58
N ASN A 7 -16.40 14.92 4.41
CA ASN A 7 -15.60 14.12 5.35
C ASN A 7 -14.70 13.14 4.60
N ALA A 8 -15.19 12.43 3.58
CA ALA A 8 -14.36 11.52 2.80
C ALA A 8 -13.12 12.21 2.22
N ARG A 9 -13.28 13.38 1.57
CA ARG A 9 -12.15 14.16 1.04
C ARG A 9 -11.16 14.58 2.13
N LEU A 10 -11.64 15.08 3.27
CA LEU A 10 -10.77 15.50 4.38
C LEU A 10 -10.01 14.32 4.99
N ILE A 11 -10.65 13.14 5.07
CA ILE A 11 -9.99 11.90 5.49
C ILE A 11 -8.86 11.55 4.51
N GLU A 12 -9.11 11.61 3.20
CA GLU A 12 -8.08 11.35 2.19
C GLU A 12 -6.89 12.30 2.35
N GLN A 13 -7.14 13.61 2.43
CA GLN A 13 -6.10 14.63 2.58
C GLN A 13 -5.30 14.42 3.88
N TYR A 14 -5.98 14.09 4.98
CA TYR A 14 -5.33 13.78 6.25
C TYR A 14 -4.45 12.52 6.16
N LEU A 15 -4.95 11.44 5.54
CA LEU A 15 -4.20 10.18 5.41
C LEU A 15 -3.00 10.27 4.48
N HIS A 16 -3.01 11.21 3.53
CA HIS A 16 -1.90 11.48 2.61
C HIS A 16 -1.00 12.64 3.05
N SER A 17 -1.22 13.20 4.25
CA SER A 17 -0.44 14.33 4.78
C SER A 17 -0.48 15.58 3.89
N GLU A 18 -1.63 15.83 3.26
CA GLU A 18 -1.86 16.97 2.35
C GLU A 18 -2.47 18.19 3.06
N LEU A 19 -2.85 18.04 4.34
CA LEU A 19 -3.37 19.15 5.15
C LEU A 19 -2.22 20.04 5.64
N SER A 20 -2.47 21.34 5.75
CA SER A 20 -1.57 22.23 6.48
C SER A 20 -1.54 21.87 7.98
N PRO A 21 -0.50 22.26 8.73
CA PRO A 21 -0.41 21.94 10.16
C PRO A 21 -1.63 22.39 10.99
N SER A 22 -2.19 23.57 10.68
CA SER A 22 -3.38 24.09 11.36
C SER A 22 -4.64 23.27 11.04
N GLU A 23 -4.80 22.86 9.78
CA GLU A 23 -5.92 22.01 9.36
C GLU A 23 -5.80 20.61 9.95
N GLN A 24 -4.59 20.07 10.03
CA GLN A 24 -4.33 18.79 10.67
C GLN A 24 -4.72 18.82 12.16
N LEU A 25 -4.29 19.85 12.90
CA LEU A 25 -4.62 20.00 14.32
C LEU A 25 -6.14 20.12 14.53
N LEU A 26 -6.82 20.92 13.70
CA LEU A 26 -8.27 21.04 13.75
C LEU A 26 -8.96 19.70 13.44
N PHE A 27 -8.46 18.95 12.45
CA PHE A 27 -9.01 17.65 12.09
C PHE A 27 -8.81 16.61 13.21
N GLU A 28 -7.66 16.61 13.87
CA GLU A 28 -7.38 15.76 15.04
C GLU A 28 -8.30 16.07 16.21
N ALA A 29 -8.51 17.35 16.54
CA ALA A 29 -9.48 17.77 17.56
C ALA A 29 -10.90 17.30 17.21
N ARG A 30 -11.29 17.38 15.93
CA ARG A 30 -12.59 16.87 15.46
C ARG A 30 -12.71 15.36 15.60
N MET A 31 -11.66 14.59 15.33
CA MET A 31 -11.71 13.13 15.55
C MET A 31 -11.91 12.77 17.02
N ILE A 32 -11.44 13.59 17.96
CA ILE A 32 -11.69 13.40 19.40
C ILE A 32 -13.14 13.73 19.76
N ALA A 33 -13.67 14.84 19.21
CA ALA A 33 -15.04 15.29 19.49
C ALA A 33 -16.12 14.43 18.81
N TYR A 34 -15.81 13.80 17.67
CA TYR A 34 -16.74 13.07 16.81
C TYR A 34 -16.25 11.62 16.58
N PRO A 35 -16.63 10.65 17.44
CA PRO A 35 -16.19 9.26 17.36
C PRO A 35 -16.52 8.55 16.02
N GLU A 36 -17.58 8.98 15.35
CA GLU A 36 -17.95 8.52 14.02
C GLU A 36 -16.88 8.85 12.98
N LEU A 37 -16.34 10.08 13.01
CA LEU A 37 -15.27 10.51 12.11
C LEU A 37 -13.99 9.70 12.35
N GLN A 38 -13.65 9.45 13.63
CA GLN A 38 -12.52 8.60 13.97
C GLN A 38 -12.70 7.16 13.46
N SER A 39 -13.93 6.65 13.50
CA SER A 39 -14.27 5.32 12.98
C SER A 39 -14.15 5.26 11.46
N GLU A 40 -14.60 6.28 10.75
CA GLU A 40 -14.43 6.42 9.29
C GLU A 40 -12.94 6.42 8.90
N VAL A 41 -12.11 7.22 9.59
CA VAL A 41 -10.65 7.27 9.36
C VAL A 41 -10.00 5.90 9.58
N ARG A 42 -10.38 5.20 10.65
CA ARG A 42 -9.89 3.84 10.94
C ARG A 42 -10.27 2.84 9.85
N LEU A 43 -11.50 2.90 9.36
CA LEU A 43 -11.96 2.02 8.28
C LEU A 43 -11.19 2.31 6.99
N GLN A 44 -11.00 3.57 6.63
CA GLN A 44 -10.24 3.94 5.43
C GLN A 44 -8.79 3.45 5.50
N ARG A 45 -8.12 3.60 6.65
CA ARG A 45 -6.79 3.01 6.89
C ARG A 45 -6.77 1.49 6.72
N LYS A 46 -7.82 0.79 7.17
CA LYS A 46 -7.95 -0.67 7.01
C LYS A 46 -8.12 -1.05 5.55
N VAL A 47 -8.96 -0.33 4.80
CA VAL A 47 -9.14 -0.52 3.35
C VAL A 47 -7.81 -0.40 2.62
N TYR A 48 -7.05 0.67 2.84
CA TYR A 48 -5.73 0.83 2.21
C TYR A 48 -4.77 -0.29 2.55
N ARG A 49 -4.77 -0.76 3.81
CA ARG A 49 -3.92 -1.88 4.20
C ARG A 49 -4.26 -3.13 3.41
N LEU A 50 -5.55 -3.45 3.27
CA LEU A 50 -6.03 -4.60 2.50
C LEU A 50 -5.66 -4.48 1.01
N VAL A 51 -5.90 -3.32 0.41
CA VAL A 51 -5.54 -3.05 -1.00
C VAL A 51 -4.03 -3.22 -1.21
N ARG A 52 -3.19 -2.67 -0.34
CA ARG A 52 -1.71 -2.82 -0.43
C ARG A 52 -1.26 -4.26 -0.25
N MET A 53 -1.89 -5.01 0.66
CA MET A 53 -1.57 -6.44 0.86
C MET A 53 -1.95 -7.26 -0.37
N TYR A 54 -3.14 -7.04 -0.91
CA TYR A 54 -3.60 -7.72 -2.11
C TYR A 54 -2.70 -7.42 -3.31
N HIS A 55 -2.37 -6.14 -3.53
CA HIS A 55 -1.49 -5.74 -4.61
C HIS A 55 -0.10 -6.38 -4.50
N ARG A 56 0.47 -6.43 -3.29
CA ARG A 56 1.75 -7.14 -3.04
C ARG A 56 1.67 -8.63 -3.35
N LYS A 57 0.57 -9.29 -2.98
CA LYS A 57 0.35 -10.71 -3.30
C LYS A 57 0.32 -10.91 -4.82
N LYS A 58 -0.45 -10.10 -5.54
CA LYS A 58 -0.54 -10.17 -7.00
C LYS A 58 0.79 -9.91 -7.69
N LEU A 59 1.54 -8.88 -7.26
CA LEU A 59 2.86 -8.59 -7.81
C LEU A 59 3.85 -9.75 -7.58
N LYS A 60 3.78 -10.41 -6.42
CA LYS A 60 4.59 -11.60 -6.14
C LYS A 60 4.24 -12.75 -7.07
N GLU A 61 2.96 -13.00 -7.31
CA GLU A 61 2.49 -14.04 -8.26
C GLU A 61 2.97 -13.76 -9.69
N GLU A 62 2.90 -12.50 -10.14
CA GLU A 62 3.40 -12.08 -11.45
C GLU A 62 4.92 -12.27 -11.57
N LEU A 63 5.69 -11.87 -10.54
CA LEU A 63 7.14 -12.05 -10.49
C LEU A 63 7.53 -13.53 -10.48
N GLU A 64 6.82 -14.37 -9.72
CA GLU A 64 7.06 -15.81 -9.68
C GLU A 64 6.82 -16.44 -11.06
N ALA A 65 5.74 -16.06 -11.75
CA ALA A 65 5.47 -16.54 -13.09
C ALA A 65 6.58 -16.16 -14.09
N VAL A 66 7.10 -14.93 -14.01
CA VAL A 66 8.26 -14.50 -14.83
C VAL A 66 9.51 -15.28 -14.46
N HIS A 67 9.78 -15.44 -13.16
CA HIS A 67 10.93 -16.21 -12.65
C HIS A 67 10.90 -17.65 -13.19
N GLN A 68 9.79 -18.35 -13.02
CA GLN A 68 9.62 -19.74 -13.49
C GLN A 68 9.83 -19.89 -15.00
N ARG A 69 9.34 -18.94 -15.80
CA ARG A 69 9.56 -18.95 -17.25
C ARG A 69 11.03 -18.76 -17.62
N LEU A 70 11.71 -17.80 -16.98
CA LEU A 70 13.11 -17.50 -17.30
C LEU A 70 14.10 -18.55 -16.77
N PHE A 71 13.85 -19.11 -15.58
CA PHE A 71 14.75 -20.08 -14.95
C PHE A 71 14.64 -21.49 -15.52
N ASN A 72 13.49 -21.83 -16.09
CA ASN A 72 13.25 -23.15 -16.67
C ASN A 72 13.35 -23.18 -18.21
N ASP A 73 13.47 -22.03 -18.88
CA ASP A 73 13.74 -21.99 -20.32
C ASP A 73 15.18 -22.47 -20.61
N PRO A 74 15.38 -23.59 -21.33
CA PRO A 74 16.70 -24.10 -21.66
C PRO A 74 17.56 -23.08 -22.43
N ARG A 75 16.94 -22.17 -23.18
CA ARG A 75 17.63 -21.10 -23.92
C ARG A 75 18.20 -20.01 -23.01
N LYS A 76 17.82 -19.99 -21.73
CA LYS A 76 18.23 -19.00 -20.72
C LYS A 76 19.13 -19.59 -19.63
N MET A 77 19.71 -20.78 -19.85
CA MET A 77 20.59 -21.46 -18.89
C MET A 77 21.74 -20.56 -18.38
N ASN A 78 22.38 -19.78 -19.25
CA ASN A 78 23.45 -18.85 -18.85
C ASN A 78 22.98 -17.78 -17.86
N PHE A 79 21.74 -17.30 -17.99
CA PHE A 79 21.15 -16.34 -17.06
C PHE A 79 20.95 -16.99 -15.68
N ARG A 80 20.36 -18.20 -15.65
CA ARG A 80 20.17 -18.96 -14.41
C ARG A 80 21.50 -19.20 -13.68
N GLN A 81 22.51 -19.72 -14.38
CA GLN A 81 23.83 -19.99 -13.79
C GLN A 81 24.49 -18.72 -13.22
N ARG A 82 24.34 -17.58 -13.89
CA ARG A 82 24.86 -16.30 -13.43
C ARG A 82 24.17 -15.84 -12.15
N ILE A 83 22.87 -16.04 -12.01
CA ILE A 83 22.14 -15.70 -10.78
C ILE A 83 22.50 -16.66 -9.64
N GLU A 84 22.56 -17.98 -9.90
CA GLU A 84 22.93 -18.98 -8.88
C GLU A 84 24.31 -18.70 -8.28
N ARG A 85 25.28 -18.26 -9.10
CA ARG A 85 26.61 -17.84 -8.63
C ARG A 85 26.60 -16.65 -7.67
N ILE A 86 25.61 -15.76 -7.73
CA ILE A 86 25.51 -14.63 -6.77
C ILE A 86 25.23 -15.15 -5.35
N PHE A 87 24.56 -16.30 -5.24
CA PHE A 87 24.12 -16.87 -3.97
C PHE A 87 24.99 -18.05 -3.50
N GLN A 88 26.04 -18.40 -4.23
CA GLN A 88 27.05 -19.36 -3.82
C GLN A 88 28.30 -18.60 -3.35
N PRO A 89 28.56 -18.52 -2.03
CA PRO A 89 29.83 -17.99 -1.54
C PRO A 89 30.96 -18.96 -1.90
N GLU A 90 32.14 -18.41 -2.18
CA GLU A 90 33.39 -19.17 -2.37
C GLU A 90 33.76 -20.02 -1.15
#